data_AF-A0A2U3EXE6-F1
#
_entry.id   AF-A0A2U3EXE6-F1
#
_cell.length_a   1.000
_cell.length_b   1.000
_cell.length_c   1.000
_cell.angle_alpha   90.00
_cell.angle_beta   90.00
_cell.angle_gamma   90.00
#
_symmetry.space_group_name_H-M   'P 1'
#
loop_
_entity.id
_entity.type
_entity.pdbx_description
1 polymer ?
#
loop_
_entity_poly.entity_id
_entity_poly.type
_entity_poly.pdbx_seq_one_letter_code
_entity_poly.pdbx_strand_id
1 'polypeptide(L)' 'MHAILSAGLLTFAITAQAVPNMWSSGFGMGVTEYIITSPENVMLNLNCTGNPDDQNILQHHVMLTLPDGSG' A
#
# COMPACT_ATOMS: atom_id res chain seq x y z
N MET A 1 -10.47 -18.30 49.47
CA MET A 1 -11.11 -17.31 48.55
C MET A 1 -10.21 -16.09 48.49
N HIS A 2 -10.25 -15.36 47.36
CA HIS A 2 -9.39 -14.23 46.96
C HIS A 2 -8.07 -14.69 46.30
N ALA A 3 -7.75 -14.40 45.05
CA ALA A 3 -8.37 -13.50 44.09
C ALA A 3 -8.18 -14.07 42.67
N ILE A 4 -9.30 -14.26 41.96
CA ILE A 4 -9.32 -14.32 40.51
C ILE A 4 -9.29 -12.85 40.07
N LEU A 5 -8.21 -12.35 39.49
CA LEU A 5 -8.27 -11.11 38.71
C LEU A 5 -7.12 -11.00 37.69
N SER A 6 -7.52 -11.17 36.43
CA SER A 6 -7.02 -10.41 35.26
C SER A 6 -5.60 -10.66 34.75
N ALA A 7 -5.36 -11.86 34.19
CA ALA A 7 -4.36 -12.07 33.13
C ALA A 7 -4.95 -11.79 31.73
N GLY A 8 -5.76 -10.73 31.62
CA GLY A 8 -6.47 -10.34 30.38
C GLY A 8 -5.96 -9.03 29.79
N LEU A 9 -4.71 -8.67 30.05
CA LEU A 9 -4.12 -7.44 29.52
C LEU A 9 -3.46 -7.72 28.16
N LEU A 10 -4.20 -7.34 27.12
CA LEU A 10 -3.69 -6.62 25.95
C LEU A 10 -2.96 -7.45 24.88
N THR A 11 -3.65 -8.39 24.23
CA THR A 11 -3.35 -8.67 22.81
C THR A 11 -4.12 -7.69 21.94
N PHE A 12 -3.77 -6.40 22.01
CA PHE A 12 -4.15 -5.47 20.96
C PHE A 12 -3.37 -5.85 19.71
N ALA A 13 -3.95 -6.69 18.85
CA ALA A 13 -3.50 -6.82 17.48
C ALA A 13 -3.74 -5.45 16.82
N ILE A 14 -2.69 -4.63 16.73
CA ILE A 14 -2.74 -3.36 16.02
C ILE A 14 -2.95 -3.72 14.55
N THR A 15 -4.20 -3.68 14.08
CA THR A 15 -4.46 -3.78 12.65
C THR A 15 -4.01 -2.45 12.05
N ALA A 16 -2.93 -2.46 11.28
CA ALA A 16 -2.54 -1.31 10.48
C ALA A 16 -3.65 -1.10 9.44
N GLN A 17 -4.43 -0.02 9.60
CA GLN A 17 -5.50 0.32 8.68
C GLN A 17 -4.95 1.28 7.62
N ALA A 18 -5.38 1.11 6.37
CA ALA A 18 -5.04 2.05 5.31
C ALA A 18 -5.60 3.44 5.64
N VAL A 19 -4.80 4.49 5.42
CA VAL A 19 -5.25 5.87 5.67
C VAL A 19 -6.38 6.21 4.69
N PRO A 20 -7.57 6.61 5.15
CA PRO A 20 -8.69 6.93 4.26
C PRO A 20 -8.34 8.05 3.26
N ASN A 21 -8.94 8.00 2.08
CA ASN A 21 -8.79 9.02 1.01
C ASN A 21 -7.38 9.23 0.46
N MET A 22 -6.40 8.41 0.84
CA MET A 22 -5.04 8.46 0.27
C MET A 22 -4.82 7.43 -0.83
N TRP A 23 -5.69 6.43 -0.97
CA TRP A 23 -5.47 5.27 -1.84
C TRP A 23 -6.39 5.30 -3.05
N SER A 24 -5.81 5.04 -4.21
CA SER A 24 -6.53 4.77 -5.45
C SER A 24 -5.96 3.49 -6.07
N SER A 25 -6.79 2.74 -6.78
CA SER A 25 -6.34 1.59 -7.56
C SER A 25 -6.96 1.60 -8.94
N GLY A 26 -6.24 1.00 -9.89
CA GLY A 26 -6.65 0.92 -11.29
C GLY A 26 -6.22 -0.41 -11.90
N PHE A 27 -6.89 -0.78 -12.98
CA PHE A 27 -6.48 -1.90 -13.81
C PHE A 27 -6.73 -1.56 -15.27
N GLY A 28 -5.73 -1.78 -16.12
CA GLY A 28 -5.82 -1.51 -17.55
C GLY A 28 -4.72 -2.23 -18.31
N MET A 29 -5.07 -2.80 -19.47
CA MET A 29 -4.11 -3.46 -20.38
C MET A 29 -3.23 -4.53 -19.70
N GLY A 30 -3.76 -5.22 -18.68
CA GLY A 30 -3.02 -6.23 -17.92
C GLY A 30 -2.10 -5.67 -16.83
N VAL A 31 -2.09 -4.36 -16.61
CA VAL A 31 -1.37 -3.70 -15.52
C VAL A 31 -2.35 -3.35 -14.40
N THR A 32 -1.99 -3.72 -13.17
CA THR A 32 -2.65 -3.24 -11.95
C THR A 32 -1.84 -2.11 -11.37
N GLU A 33 -2.50 -1.02 -10.99
CA GLU A 33 -1.86 0.15 -10.40
C GLU A 33 -2.44 0.41 -9.00
N TYR A 34 -1.56 0.79 -8.08
CA TYR A 34 -1.90 1.31 -6.77
C TYR A 34 -1.22 2.65 -6.58
N ILE A 35 -2.01 3.68 -6.29
CA ILE A 35 -1.53 5.04 -6.11
C ILE A 35 -1.83 5.45 -4.68
N ILE A 36 -0.80 5.91 -3.97
CA ILE A 36 -0.90 6.48 -2.63
C ILE A 36 -0.51 7.94 -2.72
N THR A 37 -1.45 8.84 -2.43
CA THR A 37 -1.21 10.29 -2.46
C THR A 37 -1.31 10.85 -1.05
N SER A 38 -0.23 11.48 -0.57
CA SER A 38 -0.21 12.17 0.72
C SER A 38 -0.96 13.51 0.66
N PRO A 39 -1.39 14.07 1.80
CA PRO A 39 -1.98 15.41 1.86
C PRO A 39 -1.07 16.51 1.28
N GLU A 40 0.25 16.30 1.32
CA GLU A 40 1.27 17.20 0.78
C GLU A 40 1.50 17.02 -0.73
N ASN A 41 0.69 16.19 -1.41
CA ASN A 41 0.81 15.81 -2.82
C ASN A 41 2.09 15.03 -3.17
N VAL A 42 2.65 14.30 -2.21
CA VAL A 42 3.65 13.26 -2.52
C VAL A 42 2.89 12.03 -3.01
N MET A 43 3.24 11.51 -4.18
CA MET A 43 2.56 10.37 -4.79
C MET A 43 3.50 9.17 -4.93
N LEU A 44 3.08 8.02 -4.42
CA LEU A 44 3.70 6.73 -4.73
C LEU A 44 2.80 6.01 -5.73
N ASN A 45 3.36 5.60 -6.87
CA ASN A 45 2.67 4.73 -7.84
C ASN A 45 3.40 3.38 -7.90
N LEU A 46 2.68 2.32 -7.57
CA LEU A 46 3.08 0.93 -7.76
C LEU A 46 2.32 0.36 -8.95
N ASN A 47 3.04 -0.03 -9.99
CA ASN A 47 2.50 -0.82 -11.09
C ASN A 47 2.95 -2.28 -10.98
N CYS A 48 2.05 -3.19 -11.35
CA CYS A 48 2.35 -4.61 -11.49
C CYS A 48 1.77 -5.08 -12.83
N THR A 49 2.60 -5.58 -13.74
CA THR A 49 2.11 -6.14 -15.00
C THR A 49 1.83 -7.64 -14.86
N GLY A 50 0.70 -8.09 -15.40
CA GLY A 50 0.41 -9.51 -15.65
C GLY A 50 0.97 -10.01 -16.98
N ASN A 51 1.56 -9.13 -17.78
CA ASN A 51 2.19 -9.43 -19.06
C ASN A 51 3.70 -9.59 -18.83
N PRO A 52 4.24 -10.81 -18.99
CA PRO A 52 5.67 -11.04 -18.86
C PRO A 52 6.44 -10.46 -20.05
N ASP A 53 7.69 -10.08 -19.82
CA ASP A 53 8.61 -9.65 -20.88
C ASP A 53 9.17 -10.84 -21.69
N ASP A 54 10.07 -10.56 -22.64
CA ASP A 54 10.72 -11.57 -23.49
C ASP A 54 11.54 -12.61 -22.71
N GLN A 55 11.90 -12.31 -21.46
CA GLN A 55 12.60 -13.21 -20.54
C GLN A 55 11.64 -13.97 -19.62
N ASN A 56 10.33 -13.84 -19.85
CA ASN A 56 9.26 -14.40 -19.05
C ASN A 56 9.20 -13.85 -17.60
N ILE A 57 9.56 -12.58 -17.41
CA ILE A 57 9.56 -11.90 -16.11
C ILE A 57 8.37 -10.94 -16.01
N LEU A 58 7.65 -10.97 -14.90
CA LEU A 58 6.60 -10.00 -14.59
C LEU A 58 7.23 -8.75 -13.96
N GLN A 59 7.29 -7.68 -14.74
CA GLN A 59 7.88 -6.42 -14.29
C GLN A 59 6.99 -5.71 -13.26
N HIS A 60 7.64 -4.98 -12.36
CA HIS A 60 6.99 -4.17 -11.35
C HIS A 60 7.69 -2.82 -11.32
N HIS A 61 6.93 -1.73 -11.31
CA HIS A 61 7.46 -0.38 -11.29
C HIS A 61 7.01 0.33 -10.02
N VAL A 62 7.96 1.04 -9.40
CA VAL A 62 7.71 1.90 -8.25
C VAL A 62 8.18 3.29 -8.62
N MET A 63 7.26 4.25 -8.65
CA MET A 63 7.55 5.66 -8.90
C MET A 63 7.19 6.48 -7.66
N LEU A 64 8.08 7.39 -7.28
CA LEU A 64 7.80 8.43 -6.32
C LEU A 64 7.73 9.76 -7.07
N THR A 65 6.68 10.55 -6.82
CA THR A 65 6.56 11.90 -7.36
C THR A 65 6.44 12.87 -6.19
N LEU A 66 7.37 13.82 -6.14
CA LEU A 66 7.40 14.90 -5.16
C LEU A 66 6.41 16.01 -5.54
N PRO A 67 6.07 16.93 -4.60
CA PRO A 67 5.05 17.94 -4.84
C PRO A 67 5.41 18.95 -5.95
N ASP A 68 6.69 19.07 -6.29
CA ASP A 68 7.18 19.87 -7.41
C ASP A 68 7.13 19.14 -8.76
N GLY A 69 6.65 17.89 -8.77
CA GLY A 69 6.56 17.03 -9.95
C GLY A 69 7.85 16.26 -10.28
N SER A 70 8.91 16.40 -9.49
CA SER A 70 10.12 15.59 -9.65
C SER A 70 9.93 14.15 -9.17
N GLY A 71 10.71 13.22 -9.69
CA GLY A 71 10.66 11.79 -9.37
C GLY A 71 11.92 11.06 -9.77
#